data_AF-A0A945LCV4-F1
#
_entry.id   AF-A0A945LCV4-F1
#
_cell.length_a   1.000
_cell.length_b   1.000
_cell.length_c   1.000
_cell.angle_alpha   90.00
_cell.angle_beta   90.00
_cell.angle_gamma   90.00
#
_symmetry.space_group_name_H-M   'P 1'
#
loop_
_entity.id
_entity.type
_entity.pdbx_description
1 polymer ?
#
loop_
_entity_poly.entity_id
_entity_poly.type
_entity_poly.pdbx_seq_one_letter_code
_entity_poly.pdbx_strand_id
1 'polypeptide(L)' 'MKLADAFNMVVGPERNVSFRAYDGSTFGPQDHDAILEITTPRAVQYLASAPSQLGIARA' A
#
# COMPACT_ATOMS: atom_id res chain seq x y z
N MET A 1 9.92 8.27 -6.37
CA MET A 1 8.45 8.28 -6.10
C MET A 1 8.24 7.66 -4.73
N LYS A 2 7.41 8.25 -3.87
CA LYS A 2 7.09 7.62 -2.57
C LYS A 2 6.05 6.52 -2.77
N LEU A 3 6.01 5.53 -1.88
CA LEU A 3 5.03 4.44 -1.99
C LEU A 3 3.58 4.95 -1.86
N ALA A 4 3.34 5.95 -1.03
CA ALA A 4 2.02 6.60 -0.92
C ALA A 4 1.55 7.23 -2.25
N ASP A 5 2.47 7.82 -3.03
CA ASP A 5 2.12 8.40 -4.34
C ASP A 5 1.71 7.28 -5.31
N ALA A 6 2.45 6.17 -5.30
CA ALA A 6 2.15 4.98 -6.11
C ALA A 6 0.78 4.39 -5.72
N PHE A 7 0.50 4.33 -4.42
CA PHE A 7 -0.77 3.83 -3.90
C PHE A 7 -1.95 4.69 -4.36
N ASN A 8 -1.84 6.01 -4.29
CA ASN A 8 -2.86 6.96 -4.76
C ASN A 8 -3.15 6.84 -6.27
N MET A 9 -2.17 6.44 -7.09
CA MET A 9 -2.38 6.20 -8.52
C MET A 9 -3.24 4.96 -8.80
N VAL A 10 -3.22 3.97 -7.89
CA VAL A 10 -3.94 2.70 -8.04
C VAL A 10 -5.28 2.72 -7.33
N VAL A 11 -5.31 3.30 -6.12
CA VAL A 11 -6.50 3.39 -5.28
C VAL A 11 -7.16 4.73 -5.53
N GLY A 12 -8.29 4.70 -6.25
CA GLY A 12 -9.09 5.89 -6.50
C GLY A 12 -9.61 6.53 -5.20
N PRO A 13 -9.89 7.85 -5.22
CA PRO A 13 -10.16 8.66 -4.02
C PRO A 13 -11.40 8.25 -3.22
N GLU A 14 -12.30 7.47 -3.82
CA GLU A 14 -13.57 7.01 -3.22
C GLU A 14 -13.39 5.87 -2.19
N ARG A 15 -12.18 5.30 -2.06
CA ARG A 15 -11.94 4.16 -1.20
C ARG A 15 -11.50 4.66 0.18
N ASN A 16 -12.33 4.43 1.20
CA ASN A 16 -12.04 4.69 2.62
C ASN A 16 -10.96 3.73 3.17
N VAL A 17 -9.78 3.76 2.56
CA VAL A 17 -8.62 2.95 2.90
C VAL A 17 -7.43 3.88 3.01
N SER A 18 -6.65 3.65 4.06
CA SER A 18 -5.44 4.41 4.31
C SER A 18 -4.22 3.55 4.09
N PHE A 19 -3.07 4.21 3.98
CA PHE A 19 -1.81 3.57 3.63
C PHE A 19 -0.67 4.10 4.49
N ARG A 20 0.23 3.19 4.86
CA ARG A 20 1.53 3.47 5.50
C ARG A 20 2.61 2.61 4.86
N ALA A 21 3.81 3.16 4.70
CA ALA A 21 4.94 2.41 4.17
C ALA A 21 6.22 2.60 4.99
N TYR A 22 7.13 1.62 4.86
CA TYR A 22 8.45 1.61 5.50
C TYR A 22 9.35 2.78 5.08
N ASP A 23 9.04 3.45 3.97
CA ASP A 23 9.72 4.67 3.53
C ASP A 23 9.21 5.93 4.25
N GLY A 24 8.32 5.76 5.24
CA GLY A 24 7.71 6.82 6.03
C GLY A 24 6.57 7.55 5.31
N SER A 25 6.21 7.15 4.10
CA SER A 25 5.12 7.76 3.35
C SER A 25 3.75 7.24 3.81
N THR A 26 2.74 8.11 3.74
CA THR A 26 1.36 7.81 4.15
C THR A 26 0.36 8.40 3.15
N PHE A 27 -0.82 7.77 3.05
CA PHE A 27 -1.96 8.27 2.28
C PHE A 27 -3.26 8.05 3.06
N GLY A 28 -4.17 9.02 2.99
CA GLY A 28 -5.47 9.00 3.66
C GLY A 28 -5.44 9.29 5.17
N PRO A 29 -6.62 9.51 5.79
CA PRO A 29 -6.78 9.64 7.25
C PRO A 29 -6.33 8.40 8.01
N GLN A 30 -5.48 8.55 9.02
CA GLN A 30 -4.84 7.41 9.69
C GLN A 30 -5.71 6.74 10.78
N ASP A 31 -7.00 7.07 10.79
CA ASP A 31 -8.08 6.61 11.68
C ASP A 31 -9.17 5.82 10.94
N HIS A 32 -9.03 5.58 9.62
CA HIS A 32 -9.92 4.67 8.89
C HIS A 32 -9.88 3.25 9.45
N ASP A 33 -11.02 2.55 9.35
CA ASP A 33 -11.17 1.16 9.78
C ASP A 33 -10.23 0.19 9.05
N ALA A 34 -9.81 0.54 7.83
CA ALA A 34 -8.92 -0.25 6.99
C ALA A 34 -7.66 0.54 6.63
N ILE A 35 -6.50 0.00 7.03
CA ILE A 35 -5.18 0.55 6.72
C ILE A 35 -4.32 -0.55 6.10
N LEU A 36 -3.77 -0.30 4.90
CA LEU A 36 -2.73 -1.13 4.31
C LEU A 36 -1.36 -0.63 4.76
N GLU A 37 -0.60 -1.49 5.45
CA GLU A 37 0.75 -1.16 5.92
C GLU A 37 1.80 -2.02 5.22
N ILE A 38 2.75 -1.37 4.54
CA ILE A 38 3.89 -2.03 3.88
C ILE A 38 5.13 -1.85 4.75
N THR A 39 5.47 -2.88 5.52
CA THR A 39 6.53 -2.80 6.55
C THR A 39 7.94 -3.09 6.03
N THR A 40 8.08 -3.67 4.83
CA THR A 40 9.40 -4.02 4.27
C THR A 40 9.52 -3.74 2.77
N PRO A 41 10.74 -3.48 2.26
CA PRO A 41 10.99 -3.41 0.81
C PRO A 41 10.64 -4.70 0.06
N ARG A 42 10.73 -5.86 0.73
CA ARG A 42 10.46 -7.16 0.11
C ARG A 42 8.98 -7.35 -0.23
N ALA A 43 8.09 -6.83 0.61
CA ALA A 43 6.65 -6.84 0.35
C ALA A 43 6.31 -6.17 -0.99
N VAL A 44 6.96 -5.04 -1.31
CA VAL A 44 6.79 -4.34 -2.59
C VAL A 44 7.23 -5.22 -3.77
N GLN A 45 8.33 -5.96 -3.61
CA GLN A 45 8.80 -6.89 -4.65
C GLN A 45 7.80 -8.01 -4.92
N TYR A 46 7.15 -8.54 -3.88
CA TYR A 46 6.10 -9.55 -4.03
C TYR A 46 4.86 -9.01 -4.72
N LEU A 47 4.39 -7.82 -4.34
CA LEU A 47 3.26 -7.16 -4.99
C LEU A 47 3.54 -6.81 -6.45
N ALA A 48 4.74 -6.32 -6.77
CA ALA A 48 5.13 -5.94 -8.13
C ALA A 48 5.33 -7.16 -9.05
N SER A 49 5.89 -8.26 -8.53
CA SER A 49 6.11 -9.49 -9.30
C SER A 49 4.85 -10.33 -9.50
N ALA A 50 3.85 -10.16 -8.64
CA ALA A 50 2.56 -10.82 -8.73
C ALA A 50 1.43 -9.90 -8.23
N PRO A 51 0.86 -9.03 -9.08
CA PRO A 51 -0.21 -8.09 -8.70
C PRO A 51 -1.57 -8.79 -8.59
N SER A 52 -1.63 -9.86 -7.81
CA SER A 52 -2.79 -10.68 -7.53
C SER A 52 -2.82 -11.05 -6.04
N GLN A 53 -3.79 -11.88 -5.64
CA GLN A 53 -3.85 -12.42 -4.28
C GLN A 53 -2.57 -13.16 -3.86
N LEU A 54 -1.82 -13.69 -4.83
CA LEU A 54 -0.56 -14.38 -4.54
C LEU A 54 0.55 -13.42 -4.07
N GLY A 55 0.66 -12.23 -4.67
CA GLY A 55 1.61 -11.23 -4.22
C GLY A 55 1.26 -10.73 -2.82
N ILE A 56 -0.03 -10.50 -2.58
CA ILE A 56 -0.55 -10.12 -1.25
C ILE A 56 -0.24 -11.20 -0.21
N ALA A 57 -0.47 -12.48 -0.52
CA ALA A 57 -0.22 -13.58 0.40
C ALA A 57 1.27 -13.79 0.74
N ARG A 58 2.17 -13.32 -0.12
CA ARG A 58 3.63 -13.41 0.10
C ARG A 58 4.21 -12.16 0.77
N ALA A 59 3.53 -11.03 0.65
CA ALA A 59 3.98 -9.72 1.08
C ALA A 59 4.10 -9.59 2.60
#